data_AF-A0A8J3V9H9-F1
#
_entry.id   AF-A0A8J3V9H9-F1
#
_cell.length_a   1.000
_cell.length_b   1.000
_cell.length_c   1.000
_cell.angle_alpha   90.00
_cell.angle_beta   90.00
_cell.angle_gamma   90.00
#
_symmetry.space_group_name_H-M   'P 1'
#
loop_
_entity.id
_entity.type
_entity.pdbx_description
1 polymer ?
#
loop_
_entity_poly.entity_id
_entity_poly.type
_entity_poly.pdbx_seq_one_letter_code
_entity_poly.pdbx_strand_id
1 'polypeptide(L)'
;MKVGCAGDTSHGVGTRGARTSLRLNVRLDLAAPGQVAHWPQERRDTTLGALLARMVAKTAQHAGHADIVREMIDGHGGSDHDMFDAEEWKRYVTRIQAAADTFAATGGQTSIN
;
A
#
# COMPACT_ATOMS: atom_id res chain seq x y z
N MET A 1 13.17 -45.31 25.92
CA MET A 1 12.93 -44.40 27.05
C MET A 1 13.26 -42.99 26.58
N LYS A 2 12.29 -42.09 26.65
CA LYS A 2 12.26 -40.74 26.07
C LYS A 2 12.68 -39.73 27.13
N VAL A 3 13.66 -38.87 26.86
CA VAL A 3 13.88 -37.48 27.35
C VAL A 3 14.99 -36.92 26.44
N GLY A 4 14.93 -35.83 25.68
CA GLY A 4 14.03 -34.68 25.66
C GLY A 4 14.71 -33.45 26.26
N CYS A 5 15.48 -32.69 25.49
CA CYS A 5 15.90 -31.28 25.71
C CYS A 5 16.52 -30.80 24.38
N ALA A 6 16.36 -29.59 23.86
CA ALA A 6 15.46 -28.47 24.01
C ALA A 6 15.83 -27.61 22.78
N GLY A 7 14.87 -27.34 21.90
CA GLY A 7 15.11 -26.59 20.67
C GLY A 7 15.44 -25.14 20.98
N ASP A 8 16.64 -24.70 20.62
CA ASP A 8 16.91 -23.29 20.36
C ASP A 8 16.44 -23.01 18.94
N THR A 9 15.19 -22.57 18.81
CA THR A 9 14.68 -22.02 17.56
C THR A 9 14.62 -20.51 17.70
N SER A 10 15.80 -19.90 17.73
CA SER A 10 15.99 -18.48 17.40
C SER A 10 15.41 -18.21 16.01
N HIS A 11 14.12 -17.85 15.95
CA HIS A 11 13.45 -17.37 14.75
C HIS A 11 13.96 -15.96 14.45
N GLY A 12 15.14 -15.87 13.83
CA GLY A 12 15.56 -14.68 13.13
C GLY A 12 14.65 -14.48 11.93
N VAL A 13 13.60 -13.67 12.09
CA VAL A 13 12.83 -13.11 10.97
C VAL A 13 13.78 -12.22 10.17
N GLY A 14 14.46 -12.82 9.21
CA GLY A 14 15.32 -12.12 8.27
C GLY A 14 14.43 -11.22 7.40
N THR A 15 14.43 -9.93 7.69
CA THR A 15 13.88 -8.89 6.83
C THR A 15 14.69 -8.85 5.54
N ARG A 16 14.33 -9.72 4.59
CA ARG A 16 14.81 -9.64 3.20
C ARG A 16 14.10 -8.46 2.51
N GLY A 17 14.43 -7.25 2.95
CA GLY A 17 14.22 -6.06 2.13
C GLY A 17 15.09 -6.22 0.89
N ALA A 18 14.48 -6.56 -0.24
CA ALA A 18 15.16 -6.65 -1.52
C ALA A 18 15.76 -5.28 -1.85
N ARG A 19 17.07 -5.12 -1.57
CA ARG A 19 17.84 -3.95 -1.96
C ARG A 19 18.08 -4.02 -3.46
N THR A 20 17.07 -3.64 -4.24
CA THR A 20 17.24 -3.42 -5.68
C THR A 20 17.95 -2.08 -5.85
N SER A 21 19.28 -2.11 -5.81
CA SER A 21 20.09 -0.95 -6.19
C SER A 21 20.11 -0.86 -7.71
N LEU A 22 19.40 0.13 -8.27
CA LEU A 22 19.57 0.52 -9.66
C LEU A 22 20.73 1.52 -9.74
N ARG A 23 21.80 1.20 -10.45
CA ARG A 23 22.84 2.17 -10.81
C ARG A 23 22.59 2.72 -12.20
N LEU A 24 22.30 4.02 -12.28
CA LEU A 24 22.32 4.76 -13.53
C LEU A 24 23.75 5.26 -13.79
N ASN A 25 24.38 4.82 -14.88
CA ASN A 25 25.73 5.22 -15.31
C ASN A 25 25.73 6.45 -16.24
N VAL A 26 24.59 7.10 -16.37
CA VAL A 26 24.37 8.30 -17.18
C VAL A 26 24.06 9.46 -16.25
N ARG A 27 24.72 10.61 -16.47
CA ARG A 27 24.38 11.87 -15.81
C ARG A 27 23.51 12.70 -16.74
N LEU A 28 22.24 12.87 -16.36
CA LEU A 28 21.27 13.73 -17.03
C LEU A 28 20.73 14.74 -16.02
N ASP A 29 20.49 15.98 -16.46
CA ASP A 29 19.77 16.97 -15.68
C ASP A 29 18.29 16.56 -15.53
N LEU A 30 17.62 16.98 -14.47
CA LEU A 30 16.18 16.73 -14.29
C LEU A 30 15.33 17.40 -15.37
N ALA A 31 15.81 18.50 -15.95
CA ALA A 31 15.19 19.18 -17.08
C ALA A 31 15.50 18.51 -18.43
N ALA A 32 16.28 17.41 -18.46
CA ALA A 32 16.59 16.72 -19.71
C ALA A 32 15.29 16.25 -20.40
N PRO A 33 15.08 16.59 -21.68
CA PRO A 33 13.85 16.27 -22.40
C PRO A 33 13.75 14.77 -22.65
N GLY A 34 12.53 14.25 -22.62
CA GLY A 34 12.19 12.86 -22.96
C GLY A 34 10.82 12.77 -23.60
N GLN A 35 10.58 11.68 -24.34
CA GLN A 35 9.30 11.43 -25.00
C GLN A 35 8.73 10.07 -24.61
N VAL A 36 7.43 10.02 -24.31
CA VAL A 36 6.72 8.78 -23.99
C VAL A 36 5.81 8.38 -25.15
N ALA A 37 6.24 7.39 -25.94
CA ALA A 37 5.62 7.04 -27.23
C ALA A 37 4.14 6.63 -27.15
N HIS A 38 3.68 6.11 -26.01
CA HIS A 38 2.29 5.64 -25.86
C HIS A 38 1.34 6.69 -25.26
N TRP A 39 1.83 7.88 -24.89
CA TRP A 39 0.96 8.96 -24.39
C TRP A 39 0.25 9.66 -25.56
N PRO A 40 -0.82 10.43 -25.33
CA PRO A 40 -1.39 11.31 -26.35
C PRO A 40 -0.35 12.33 -26.84
N GLN A 41 -0.38 12.67 -28.14
CA GLN A 41 0.68 13.45 -28.80
C GLN A 41 0.94 14.80 -28.11
N GLU A 42 -0.13 15.46 -27.67
CA GLU A 42 -0.11 16.73 -26.94
C GLU A 42 0.52 16.64 -25.53
N ARG A 43 0.83 15.43 -25.04
CA ARG A 43 1.47 15.20 -23.73
C ARG A 43 2.72 14.33 -23.80
N ARG A 44 3.18 13.89 -24.98
CA ARG A 44 4.32 12.95 -25.08
C ARG A 44 5.63 13.56 -24.59
N ASP A 45 5.81 14.87 -24.79
CA ASP A 45 6.99 15.59 -24.35
C ASP A 45 6.99 15.78 -22.84
N THR A 46 8.08 15.38 -22.20
CA THR A 46 8.24 15.43 -20.76
C THR A 46 9.72 15.59 -20.39
N THR A 47 10.03 15.55 -19.10
CA THR A 47 11.41 15.61 -18.61
C THR A 47 11.73 14.41 -17.74
N LEU A 48 13.03 14.14 -17.57
CA LEU A 48 13.50 13.10 -16.66
C LEU A 48 12.94 13.32 -15.24
N GLY A 49 12.95 14.56 -14.73
CA GLY A 49 12.42 14.88 -13.41
C GLY A 49 10.94 14.57 -13.26
N ALA A 50 10.13 14.88 -14.27
CA ALA A 50 8.70 14.57 -14.27
C ALA A 50 8.44 13.05 -14.26
N LEU A 51 9.22 12.29 -15.03
CA LEU A 51 9.13 10.82 -15.05
C LEU A 51 9.56 10.21 -13.72
N LEU A 52 10.64 10.69 -13.10
CA LEU A 52 11.10 10.22 -11.80
C LEU A 52 10.07 10.50 -10.70
N ALA A 53 9.49 11.71 -10.66
CA ALA A 53 8.41 12.03 -9.72
C ALA A 53 7.20 11.09 -9.90
N ARG A 54 6.81 10.81 -11.15
CA ARG A 54 5.75 9.84 -11.46
C ARG A 54 6.10 8.43 -10.99
N MET A 55 7.33 7.98 -11.19
CA MET A 55 7.77 6.65 -10.74
C MET A 55 7.73 6.54 -9.21
N VAL A 56 8.23 7.52 -8.48
CA VAL A 56 8.14 7.55 -7.01
C VAL A 56 6.69 7.48 -6.56
N ALA A 57 5.81 8.31 -7.14
CA ALA A 57 4.39 8.29 -6.81
C ALA A 57 3.72 6.93 -7.11
N LYS A 58 4.06 6.31 -8.24
CA LYS A 58 3.53 4.99 -8.61
C LYS A 58 4.02 3.88 -7.68
N THR A 59 5.30 3.92 -7.31
CA THR A 59 5.87 2.99 -6.34
C THR A 59 5.20 3.14 -4.97
N ALA A 60 5.00 4.37 -4.49
CA ALA A 60 4.30 4.62 -3.23
C ALA A 60 2.85 4.11 -3.27
N GLN A 61 2.14 4.33 -4.38
CA GLN A 61 0.78 3.82 -4.56
C GLN A 61 0.73 2.28 -4.51
N HIS A 62 1.65 1.59 -5.18
CA HIS A 62 1.71 0.13 -5.13
C HIS A 62 2.13 -0.40 -3.76
N ALA A 63 3.04 0.28 -3.06
CA ALA A 63 3.42 -0.08 -1.71
C ALA A 63 2.23 0.00 -0.75
N GLY A 64 1.40 1.05 -0.86
CA GLY A 64 0.16 1.16 -0.08
C GLY A 64 -0.85 0.04 -0.39
N HIS A 65 -1.03 -0.34 -1.66
CA HIS A 65 -1.88 -1.49 -2.01
C HIS A 65 -1.34 -2.80 -1.44
N ALA A 66 -0.02 -3.01 -1.49
CA ALA A 66 0.59 -4.19 -0.92
C ALA A 66 0.43 -4.25 0.61
N ASP A 67 0.45 -3.10 1.29
CA ASP A 67 0.21 -3.01 2.73
C ASP A 67 -1.23 -3.42 3.07
N ILE A 68 -2.24 -2.93 2.35
CA ILE A 68 -3.64 -3.38 2.54
C ILE A 68 -3.77 -4.90 2.36
N VAL A 69 -3.12 -5.47 1.34
CA VAL A 69 -3.12 -6.93 1.14
C VAL A 69 -2.46 -7.67 2.31
N ARG A 70 -1.35 -7.14 2.84
CA ARG A 70 -0.71 -7.68 4.04
C ARG A 70 -1.65 -7.62 5.25
N GLU A 71 -2.26 -6.47 5.52
CA GLU A 71 -3.20 -6.24 6.63
C GLU A 71 -4.39 -7.21 6.59
N MET A 72 -4.91 -7.51 5.40
CA MET A 72 -5.98 -8.51 5.24
C MET A 72 -5.54 -9.93 5.58
N ILE A 73 -4.26 -10.27 5.38
CA ILE A 73 -3.71 -11.60 5.64
C ILE A 73 -3.40 -11.78 7.12
N ASP A 74 -2.77 -10.79 7.75
CA ASP A 74 -2.32 -10.89 9.14
C ASP A 74 -3.28 -10.26 10.15
N GLY A 75 -4.26 -9.47 9.71
CA GLY A 75 -5.22 -8.78 10.56
C GLY A 75 -4.63 -7.60 11.35
N HIS A 76 -3.40 -7.18 11.05
CA HIS A 76 -2.69 -6.11 11.76
C HIS A 76 -2.53 -4.89 10.86
N GLY A 77 -3.18 -3.79 11.23
CA GLY A 77 -3.01 -2.49 10.56
C GLY A 77 -1.57 -1.97 10.64
N GLY A 78 -1.28 -0.91 9.90
CA GLY A 78 -0.04 -0.14 10.03
C GLY A 78 0.21 0.41 11.45
N SER A 79 1.36 1.06 11.68
CA SER A 79 1.80 1.53 13.03
C SER A 79 0.80 2.44 13.76
N ASP A 80 -0.11 3.07 13.02
CA ASP A 80 -1.18 3.92 13.56
C ASP A 80 -2.31 3.11 14.22
N HIS A 81 -2.30 1.79 14.08
CA HIS A 81 -3.27 0.87 14.69
C HIS A 81 -3.21 0.86 16.22
N ASP A 82 -2.08 1.29 16.81
CA ASP A 82 -1.91 1.36 18.27
C ASP A 82 -2.57 2.62 18.90
N MET A 83 -3.19 3.50 18.10
CA MET A 83 -3.85 4.71 18.61
C MET A 83 -5.18 4.43 19.35
N PHE A 84 -5.79 3.26 19.15
CA PHE A 84 -7.00 2.84 19.84
C PHE A 84 -6.80 1.44 20.41
N ASP A 85 -7.31 1.21 21.62
CA ASP A 85 -7.47 -0.18 22.07
C ASP A 85 -8.57 -0.89 21.25
N ALA A 86 -8.60 -2.23 21.33
CA ALA A 86 -9.54 -3.03 20.53
C ALA A 86 -11.02 -2.69 20.79
N GLU A 87 -11.37 -2.29 22.01
CA GLU A 87 -12.75 -1.98 22.40
C GLU A 87 -13.16 -0.57 21.96
N GLU A 88 -12.23 0.39 22.01
CA GLU A 88 -12.38 1.72 21.43
C GLU A 88 -12.54 1.66 19.91
N TRP A 89 -11.71 0.86 19.24
CA TRP A 89 -11.84 0.62 17.80
C TRP A 89 -13.20 0.02 17.44
N LYS A 90 -13.64 -1.00 18.17
CA LYS A 90 -14.95 -1.64 17.94
C LYS A 90 -16.11 -0.66 18.12
N ARG A 91 -16.09 0.16 19.17
CA ARG A 91 -17.08 1.23 19.38
C ARG A 91 -17.07 2.25 18.25
N TYR A 92 -15.88 2.67 17.79
CA TYR A 92 -15.73 3.61 16.69
C TYR A 92 -16.31 3.07 15.38
N VAL A 93 -15.95 1.83 15.00
CA VAL A 93 -16.47 1.15 13.80
C VAL A 93 -17.98 0.96 13.89
N THR A 94 -18.52 0.56 15.05
CA THR A 94 -19.98 0.39 15.25
C THR A 94 -20.74 1.69 14.99
N ARG A 95 -20.22 2.83 15.47
CA ARG A 95 -20.81 4.15 15.23
C ARG A 95 -20.82 4.52 13.75
N ILE A 96 -19.73 4.25 13.02
CA ILE A 96 -19.66 4.50 11.57
C ILE A 96 -20.63 3.60 10.81
N GLN A 97 -20.69 2.31 11.15
CA GLN A 97 -21.59 1.36 10.52
C GLN A 97 -23.05 1.77 10.69
N ALA A 98 -23.46 2.13 11.91
CA ALA A 98 -24.80 2.61 12.18
C ALA A 98 -25.17 3.84 11.33
N ALA A 99 -24.20 4.75 11.09
CA ALA A 99 -24.41 5.89 10.20
C ALA A 99 -24.54 5.46 8.73
N ALA A 100 -23.70 4.53 8.25
CA ALA A 100 -23.76 4.00 6.89
C ALA A 100 -25.09 3.27 6.60
N ASP A 101 -25.60 2.52 7.57
CA ASP A 101 -26.85 1.76 7.46
C ASP A 101 -28.06 2.67 7.19
N THR A 102 -28.04 3.92 7.70
CA THR A 102 -29.12 4.91 7.41
C THR A 102 -29.23 5.25 5.92
N PHE A 103 -28.13 5.17 5.17
CA PHE A 103 -28.10 5.42 3.73
C PHE A 103 -28.32 4.15 2.91
N ALA A 104 -27.83 3.01 3.39
CA ALA A 104 -28.02 1.71 2.73
C ALA A 104 -29.50 1.34 2.60
N ALA A 105 -30.33 1.64 3.63
CA ALA A 105 -31.77 1.43 3.60
C ALA A 105 -32.50 2.26 2.52
N THR A 106 -31.91 3.38 2.08
CA THR A 106 -32.51 4.29 1.09
C THR A 106 -32.14 3.91 -0.36
N GLY A 107 -30.99 3.27 -0.57
CA GLY A 107 -30.48 2.89 -1.90
C GLY A 107 -31.00 1.55 -2.47
N GLY A 108 -31.69 0.73 -1.67
CA GLY A 108 -32.12 -0.62 -2.05
C GLY A 108 -33.41 -0.72 -2.88
N GLN A 109 -34.13 0.39 -3.14
CA GLN A 109 -35.42 0.36 -3.86
C GLN A 109 -35.34 0.70 -5.36
N THR A 110 -34.16 1.00 -5.92
CA THR A 110 -34.02 1.20 -7.36
C THR A 110 -33.80 -0.14 -8.06
N SER A 111 -34.85 -0.98 -8.09
CA SER A 111 -34.95 -2.09 -9.03
C SER A 111 -35.10 -1.51 -10.44
N ILE A 112 -34.03 -1.54 -11.21
CA ILE A 112 -34.05 -1.18 -12.64
C ILE A 112 -34.69 -2.37 -13.38
N ASN A 113 -35.99 -2.26 -13.67
CA ASN A 113 -36.62 -3.00 -14.77
C ASN A 113 -36.34 -2.26 -16.08
#